data_AF-A0A8T0BTY1-F1
#
_entry.id   AF-A0A8T0BTY1-F1
#
_cell.length_a   1.000
_cell.length_b   1.000
_cell.length_c   1.000
_cell.angle_alpha   90.00
_cell.angle_beta   90.00
_cell.angle_gamma   90.00
#
_symmetry.space_group_name_H-M   'P 1'
#
loop_
_entity.id
_entity.type
_entity.pdbx_description
1 polymer ?
#
loop_
_entity_poly.entity_id
_entity_poly.type
_entity_poly.pdbx_seq_one_letter_code
_entity_poly.pdbx_strand_id
1 'polypeptide(L)'
;MYKLDLCTPKRIALMKLKRGIAGTKLRPYLDKLSQNQSIEVRREAIIRSLILYLGEKEEELFEECLEDSRSDTMQHILKILVVYGAGVEDSVDCT
;
A
#
# COMPACT_ATOMS: atom_id res chain seq x y z
N MET A 1 3.97 9.49 1.47
CA MET A 1 2.60 9.95 1.82
C MET A 1 2.32 11.45 1.64
N TYR A 2 3.32 12.36 1.61
CA TYR A 2 3.08 13.81 1.47
C TYR A 2 2.16 14.22 0.29
N LYS A 3 2.33 13.60 -0.88
CA LYS A 3 1.48 13.88 -2.06
C LYS A 3 0.00 13.59 -1.82
N LEU A 4 -0.32 12.59 -0.98
CA LEU A 4 -1.70 12.26 -0.61
C LEU A 4 -2.32 13.42 0.18
N ASP A 5 -1.61 13.92 1.19
CA ASP A 5 -2.07 15.04 2.01
C ASP A 5 -2.26 16.31 1.16
N LEU A 6 -1.30 16.61 0.29
CA LEU A 6 -1.34 17.77 -0.61
C LEU A 6 -2.57 17.74 -1.53
N CYS A 7 -2.93 16.57 -2.04
CA CYS A 7 -4.06 16.40 -2.95
C CYS A 7 -5.40 16.15 -2.24
N THR A 8 -5.40 15.91 -0.92
CA THR A 8 -6.60 15.57 -0.14
C THR A 8 -7.71 16.61 -0.27
N PRO A 9 -7.46 17.93 -0.18
CA PRO A 9 -8.52 18.93 -0.31
C PRO A 9 -9.27 18.84 -1.66
N LYS A 10 -8.52 18.66 -2.76
CA LYS A 10 -9.11 18.51 -4.11
C LYS A 10 -9.92 17.23 -4.23
N ARG A 11 -9.45 16.13 -3.65
CA ARG A 11 -10.16 14.84 -3.63
C ARG A 11 -11.47 14.92 -2.85
N ILE A 12 -11.45 15.54 -1.67
CA ILE A 12 -12.66 15.79 -0.87
C ILE A 12 -13.68 16.60 -1.68
N ALA A 13 -13.25 17.66 -2.37
CA ALA A 13 -14.14 18.45 -3.20
C ALA A 13 -14.82 17.62 -4.31
N LEU A 14 -14.07 16.75 -4.99
CA LEU A 14 -14.62 15.84 -6.00
C LEU A 14 -15.60 14.83 -5.40
N MET A 15 -15.25 14.22 -4.28
CA MET A 15 -16.09 13.22 -3.61
C MET A 15 -17.41 13.82 -3.09
N LYS A 16 -17.40 15.07 -2.63
CA LYS A 16 -18.63 15.80 -2.24
C LYS A 16 -19.61 15.97 -3.39
N LEU A 17 -19.15 15.95 -4.64
CA LEU A 17 -20.00 16.02 -5.83
C LEU A 17 -20.60 14.66 -6.22
N LYS A 18 -20.09 13.54 -5.68
CA LYS A 18 -20.61 12.20 -5.96
C LYS A 18 -22.03 12.09 -5.41
N ARG A 19 -22.99 11.81 -6.28
CA ARG A 19 -24.40 11.58 -5.93
C ARG A 19 -24.74 10.08 -5.96
N GLY A 20 -25.99 9.76 -5.61
CA GLY A 20 -26.48 8.38 -5.59
C GLY A 20 -25.92 7.55 -4.44
N ILE A 21 -25.99 6.22 -4.59
CA ILE A 21 -25.61 5.25 -3.53
C ILE A 21 -24.16 5.43 -3.09
N ALA A 22 -23.23 5.58 -4.04
CA ALA A 22 -21.82 5.81 -3.74
C ALA A 22 -21.61 7.11 -2.95
N GLY A 23 -22.31 8.19 -3.32
CA GLY A 23 -22.30 9.45 -2.58
C GLY A 23 -22.78 9.29 -1.14
N THR A 24 -23.87 8.55 -0.93
CA THR A 24 -24.37 8.24 0.42
C THR A 24 -23.35 7.44 1.25
N LYS A 25 -22.73 6.42 0.65
CA LYS A 25 -21.70 5.61 1.31
C LYS A 25 -20.41 6.41 1.61
N LEU A 26 -20.12 7.46 0.85
CA LEU A 26 -18.96 8.33 1.06
C LEU A 26 -19.12 9.29 2.24
N ARG A 27 -20.36 9.67 2.60
CA ARG A 27 -20.62 10.69 3.64
C ARG A 27 -19.90 10.45 4.97
N PRO A 28 -19.94 9.24 5.57
CA PRO A 28 -19.27 9.01 6.85
C PRO A 28 -17.75 9.25 6.78
N TYR A 29 -17.12 8.92 5.66
CA TYR A 29 -15.68 9.18 5.46
C TYR A 29 -15.40 10.68 5.31
N LEU A 30 -16.25 11.40 4.58
CA LEU A 30 -16.13 12.86 4.41
C LEU A 30 -16.35 13.62 5.72
N ASP A 31 -17.29 13.15 6.55
CA ASP A 31 -17.53 13.71 7.88
C ASP A 31 -16.31 13.45 8.78
N LYS A 32 -15.76 12.23 8.75
CA LYS A 32 -14.53 11.87 9.45
C LYS A 32 -13.35 12.76 9.03
N LEU A 33 -13.21 13.04 7.73
CA LEU A 33 -12.17 13.93 7.19
C LEU A 33 -12.32 15.40 7.58
N SER A 34 -13.51 15.83 8.01
CA SER A 34 -13.76 17.20 8.47
C SER A 34 -13.42 17.44 9.94
N GLN A 35 -13.18 16.37 10.71
CA GLN A 35 -12.84 16.44 12.12
C GLN A 35 -11.34 16.69 12.33
N ASN A 36 -10.98 17.28 13.47
CA ASN A 36 -9.58 17.40 13.90
C ASN A 36 -9.07 16.01 14.34
N GLN A 37 -8.50 15.27 13.39
CA GLN A 37 -7.95 13.94 13.58
C GLN A 37 -6.43 13.92 13.38
N SER A 38 -5.79 12.84 13.85
CA SER A 38 -4.38 12.60 13.54
C SER A 38 -4.18 12.45 12.02
N ILE A 39 -2.95 12.67 11.57
CA ILE A 39 -2.59 12.58 10.16
C ILE A 39 -2.86 11.17 9.63
N GLU A 40 -2.59 10.14 10.43
CA GLU A 40 -2.76 8.72 10.11
C GLU A 40 -4.23 8.40 9.87
N VAL A 41 -5.12 8.81 10.79
CA VAL A 41 -6.57 8.56 10.67
C VAL A 41 -7.15 9.28 9.46
N ARG A 42 -6.69 10.51 9.19
CA ARG A 42 -7.10 11.26 7.99
C ARG A 42 -6.65 10.57 6.71
N ARG A 43 -5.42 10.06 6.67
CA ARG A 43 -4.86 9.32 5.52
C ARG A 43 -5.59 8.01 5.28
N GLU A 44 -5.95 7.29 6.34
CA GLU A 44 -6.76 6.07 6.23
C GLU A 44 -8.15 6.39 5.65
N ALA A 45 -8.83 7.41 6.19
CA ALA A 45 -10.16 7.80 5.73
C ALA A 45 -10.16 8.21 4.25
N ILE A 46 -9.15 8.97 3.79
CA ILE A 46 -9.07 9.36 2.37
C ILE A 46 -8.80 8.16 1.47
N ILE A 47 -7.97 7.19 1.88
CA ILE A 47 -7.71 5.98 1.08
C ILE A 47 -8.99 5.15 0.94
N ARG A 48 -9.67 4.83 2.04
CA ARG A 48 -10.93 4.07 2.00
C ARG A 48 -12.00 4.78 1.18
N SER A 49 -12.09 6.11 1.29
CA SER A 49 -13.02 6.89 0.46
C SER A 49 -12.68 6.85 -1.03
N LEU A 50 -11.41 6.70 -1.42
CA LEU A 50 -10.99 6.58 -2.82
C LEU A 50 -11.39 5.23 -3.40
N ILE A 51 -11.11 4.15 -2.68
CA ILE A 51 -11.51 2.77 -3.04
C ILE A 51 -13.01 2.76 -3.34
N LEU A 52 -13.81 3.29 -2.41
CA LEU A 52 -15.25 3.41 -2.56
C LEU A 52 -15.67 4.31 -3.73
N TYR A 53 -14.98 5.45 -3.95
CA TYR A 53 -15.31 6.39 -5.02
C TYR A 53 -15.08 5.78 -6.42
N LEU A 54 -14.03 4.96 -6.55
CA LEU A 54 -13.66 4.22 -7.75
C LEU A 54 -14.52 2.96 -7.96
N GLY A 55 -15.24 2.51 -6.93
CA GLY A 55 -16.07 1.31 -6.97
C GLY A 55 -15.27 0.03 -6.82
N GLU A 56 -14.05 0.13 -6.28
CA GLU A 56 -13.18 -1.00 -5.99
C GLU A 56 -13.59 -1.67 -4.67
N LYS A 57 -13.19 -2.93 -4.49
CA LYS A 57 -13.40 -3.67 -3.24
C LYS A 57 -12.15 -3.62 -2.40
N GLU A 58 -12.32 -3.29 -1.13
CA GLU A 58 -11.19 -3.14 -0.20
C GLU A 58 -10.44 -4.46 -0.01
N GLU A 59 -11.18 -5.57 0.05
CA GLU A 59 -10.64 -6.91 0.24
C GLU A 59 -9.76 -7.34 -0.95
N GLU A 60 -10.23 -7.11 -2.18
CA GLU A 60 -9.49 -7.46 -3.40
C GLU A 60 -8.18 -6.67 -3.50
N LEU A 61 -8.21 -5.37 -3.19
CA LEU A 61 -7.02 -4.51 -3.23
C LEU A 61 -6.00 -4.86 -2.14
N PHE A 62 -6.46 -5.21 -0.94
CA PHE A 62 -5.56 -5.57 0.15
C PHE A 62 -4.89 -6.91 -0.09
N GLU A 63 -5.60 -7.90 -0.63
CA GLU A 63 -4.99 -9.17 -1.04
C GLU A 63 -3.96 -8.97 -2.17
N GLU A 64 -4.26 -8.15 -3.18
CA GLU A 64 -3.30 -7.82 -4.25
C GLU A 64 -2.02 -7.16 -3.69
N CYS A 65 -2.15 -6.22 -2.74
CA CYS A 65 -1.00 -5.62 -2.08
C CYS A 65 -0.16 -6.63 -1.29
N LEU A 66 -0.82 -7.61 -0.65
CA LEU A 66 -0.13 -8.67 0.09
C LEU A 66 0.61 -9.62 -0.85
N GLU A 67 0.02 -9.99 -1.98
CA GLU A 67 0.69 -10.83 -3.00
C GLU A 67 1.89 -10.13 -3.63
N ASP A 68 1.81 -8.83 -3.93
CA ASP A 68 2.93 -8.06 -4.49
C ASP A 68 4.10 -8.01 -3.49
N SER A 69 3.80 -7.80 -2.20
CA SER A 69 4.82 -7.86 -1.14
C SER A 69 5.41 -9.26 -0.91
N ARG A 70 4.64 -10.33 -1.14
CA ARG A 70 5.12 -11.72 -1.10
C ARG A 70 6.03 -12.05 -2.29
N SER A 71 5.68 -11.56 -3.47
CA SER A 71 6.53 -11.67 -4.68
C SER A 71 7.89 -11.02 -4.47
N ASP A 72 7.92 -9.80 -3.93
CA ASP A 72 9.16 -9.09 -3.61
C ASP A 72 9.99 -9.84 -2.55
N THR A 73 9.37 -10.33 -1.49
CA THR A 73 10.07 -11.08 -0.44
C THR A 73 10.62 -12.43 -0.93
N MET A 74 9.90 -13.17 -1.79
CA MET A 74 10.43 -14.41 -2.40
C MET A 74 11.60 -14.14 -3.35
N GLN A 75 11.57 -13.05 -4.13
CA GLN A 75 12.70 -12.66 -4.99
C GLN A 75 13.98 -12.33 -4.18
N HIS A 76 13.83 -11.84 -2.95
CA HIS A 76 14.96 -11.59 -2.05
C HIS A 76 15.47 -12.86 -1.36
N ILE A 77 14.61 -13.80 -0.99
CA ILE A 77 15.01 -15.06 -0.33
C ILE A 77 15.79 -15.98 -1.27
N LEU A 78 15.43 -16.05 -2.56
CA LEU A 78 16.16 -16.82 -3.58
C LEU A 78 17.61 -16.36 -3.79
N LYS A 79 17.92 -15.09 -3.48
CA LYS A 79 19.29 -14.54 -3.61
C LYS A 79 20.22 -14.96 -2.46
N ILE A 80 19.70 -15.47 -1.34
CA ILE A 80 20.50 -15.85 -0.17
C ILE A 80 20.96 -17.32 -0.24
N LEU A 81 20.41 -18.12 -1.15
CA LEU A 81 20.74 -19.55 -1.30
C LEU A 81 21.78 -19.83 -2.42
N VAL A 82 22.79 -18.99 -2.61
CA VAL A 82 23.94 -19.33 -3.49
C VAL A 82 25.19 -18.64 -2.97
N VAL A 83 25.89 -19.20 -1.99
CA VAL A 83 27.38 -19.27 -1.87
C VAL A 83 27.71 -20.15 -0.65
N TYR A 84 27.76 -21.47 -0.80
CA TYR A 84 28.59 -22.36 0.05
C TYR A 84 28.78 -23.67 -0.73
N GLY A 85 29.80 -23.71 -1.60
CA GLY A 85 30.08 -24.92 -2.37
C GLY A 85 30.99 -24.72 -3.60
N ALA A 86 32.11 -24.03 -3.44
CA ALA A 86 33.27 -24.09 -4.33
C ALA A 86 34.46 -23.66 -3.46
N GLY A 87 35.29 -24.56 -2.95
CA GLY A 87 36.15 -25.46 -3.72
C GLY A 87 37.57 -24.90 -3.59
N VAL A 88 38.32 -25.38 -2.58
CA VAL A 88 39.78 -25.21 -2.52
C VAL A 88 40.35 -26.53 -1.98
N GLU A 89 40.52 -27.49 -2.89
CA GLU A 89 41.58 -28.48 -2.80
C GLU A 89 42.58 -28.09 -3.89
N ASP A 90 43.79 -27.68 -3.50
CA ASP A 90 45.02 -28.29 -4.02
C ASP A 90 46.27 -27.75 -3.30
N SER A 91 47.19 -28.69 -3.09
CA SER A 91 48.42 -28.67 -2.32
C SER A 91 49.53 -27.75 -2.84
N VAL A 92 50.37 -27.23 -1.93
CA VAL A 92 51.81 -27.02 -2.19
C VAL A 92 52.61 -27.41 -0.94
N ASP A 93 53.40 -28.48 -1.09
CA ASP A 93 54.49 -28.88 -0.18
C ASP A 93 55.71 -27.98 -0.42
N CYS A 94 56.40 -27.56 0.66
CA CYS A 94 57.82 -27.21 0.74
C CYS A 94 58.14 -26.66 2.15
N THR A 95 58.64 -27.50 3.05
CA THR A 95 60.02 -27.54 3.64
C THR A 95 60.01 -28.19 5.02
#